data_AF-A0A958K8G8-F1
#
_entry.id   AF-A0A958K8G8-F1
#
_cell.length_a   1.000
_cell.length_b   1.000
_cell.length_c   1.000
_cell.angle_alpha   90.00
_cell.angle_beta   90.00
_cell.angle_gamma   90.00
#
_symmetry.space_group_name_H-M   'P 1'
#
loop_
_entity.id
_entity.type
_entity.pdbx_description
1 polymer ?
#
loop_
_entity_poly.entity_id
_entity_poly.type
_entity_poly.pdbx_seq_one_letter_code
_entity_poly.pdbx_strand_id
1 'polypeptide(L)'
;MDEVVANCDHLKNLKHSSVLPLAFTEHGAVMAANALNSPVAIGTSIMVVRAFIRAREILAEHLELKRRLDRLEQRVARGFLGCEEELQEIRFTIQKLMEPAKPEPKRPLGFSRGK
;
A
#
# COMPACT_ATOMS: atom_id res chain seq x y z
N MET A 1 36.34 15.00 -36.54
CA MET A 1 35.68 14.64 -35.27
C MET A 1 36.14 15.70 -34.29
N ASP A 2 35.36 16.77 -34.14
CA ASP A 2 35.73 17.91 -33.31
C ASP A 2 35.47 17.57 -31.85
N GLU A 3 36.56 17.57 -31.07
CA GLU A 3 36.57 17.30 -29.65
C GLU A 3 35.84 18.44 -28.93
N VAL A 4 34.62 18.18 -28.45
CA VAL A 4 33.92 19.10 -27.54
C VAL A 4 34.53 18.98 -26.14
N VAL A 5 35.74 19.49 -25.98
CA VAL A 5 36.33 19.74 -24.67
C VAL A 5 35.64 20.99 -24.12
N ALA A 6 34.80 20.82 -23.11
CA ALA A 6 34.39 21.94 -22.29
C ALA A 6 35.65 22.48 -21.60
N ASN A 7 36.24 23.55 -22.14
CA ASN A 7 37.38 24.23 -21.53
C ASN A 7 36.90 24.96 -20.27
N CYS A 8 36.88 24.22 -19.16
CA CYS A 8 36.49 24.70 -17.84
C CYS A 8 37.72 25.11 -17.00
N ASP A 9 38.82 25.53 -17.64
CA ASP A 9 40.06 25.89 -16.93
C ASP A 9 39.88 27.02 -15.91
N HIS A 10 38.94 27.93 -16.16
CA HIS A 10 38.59 29.01 -15.23
C HIS A 10 37.80 28.52 -14.00
N LEU A 11 37.16 27.35 -14.09
CA LEU A 11 36.38 26.74 -13.01
C LEU A 11 37.22 25.76 -12.16
N LYS A 12 38.56 25.78 -12.27
CA LYS A 12 39.46 24.89 -11.52
C LYS A 12 39.20 24.91 -10.00
N ASN A 13 38.88 26.06 -9.44
CA ASN A 13 38.56 26.22 -8.01
C ASN A 13 37.11 25.85 -7.65
N LEU A 14 36.25 25.66 -8.65
CA LEU A 14 34.83 25.30 -8.55
C LEU A 14 34.57 23.89 -9.10
N LYS A 15 35.63 23.09 -9.30
CA LYS A 15 35.59 21.75 -9.92
C LYS A 15 34.65 20.79 -9.19
N HIS A 16 34.43 21.03 -7.90
CA HIS A 16 33.48 20.31 -7.08
C HIS A 16 32.54 21.32 -6.41
N SER A 17 31.24 21.20 -6.70
CA SER A 17 30.22 21.91 -5.94
C SER A 17 30.10 21.27 -4.56
N SER A 18 30.19 22.08 -3.50
CA SER A 18 29.87 21.65 -2.12
C SER A 18 28.38 21.37 -1.91
N VAL A 19 27.54 21.80 -2.87
CA VAL A 19 26.10 21.58 -2.89
C VAL A 19 25.77 20.56 -3.97
N LEU A 20 24.86 19.63 -3.65
CA LEU A 20 24.39 18.65 -4.61
C LEU A 20 23.75 19.38 -5.80
N PRO A 21 24.26 19.22 -7.04
CA PRO A 21 23.67 19.88 -8.18
C PRO A 21 22.26 19.31 -8.40
N LEU A 22 21.24 20.14 -8.17
CA LEU A 22 19.85 19.82 -8.50
C LEU A 22 19.62 19.69 -10.02
N ALA A 23 20.68 19.86 -10.83
CA ALA A 23 20.72 19.71 -12.28
C ALA A 23 20.27 18.33 -12.79
N PHE A 24 20.20 17.31 -11.93
CA PHE A 24 19.73 15.97 -12.27
C PHE A 24 18.27 15.68 -11.88
N THR A 25 17.54 16.73 -11.49
CA THR A 25 16.08 16.69 -11.33
C THR A 25 15.40 17.13 -12.62
N GLU A 26 14.09 16.90 -12.74
CA GLU A 26 13.28 17.28 -13.92
C GLU A 26 13.51 18.74 -14.35
N HIS A 27 13.49 19.67 -13.39
CA HIS A 27 13.73 21.09 -13.64
C HIS A 27 15.22 21.40 -13.84
N GLY A 28 16.09 20.68 -13.15
CA GLY A 28 17.54 20.83 -13.29
C GLY A 28 18.07 20.45 -14.67
N ALA A 29 17.51 19.39 -15.27
CA ALA A 29 17.89 18.96 -16.61
C ALA A 29 17.49 20.01 -17.65
N VAL A 30 16.32 20.64 -17.48
CA VAL A 30 15.86 21.75 -18.32
C VAL A 30 16.77 22.98 -18.13
N MET A 31 17.10 23.35 -16.89
CA MET A 31 18.00 24.47 -16.61
C MET A 31 19.39 24.26 -17.23
N ALA A 32 19.93 23.05 -17.14
CA ALA A 32 21.21 22.70 -17.75
C ALA A 32 21.14 22.77 -19.28
N ALA A 33 20.07 22.28 -19.89
CA ALA A 33 19.88 22.38 -21.34
C ALA A 33 19.75 23.82 -21.83
N ASN A 34 19.08 24.69 -21.06
CA ASN A 34 18.98 26.11 -21.36
C ASN A 34 20.35 26.81 -21.29
N ALA A 35 21.18 26.45 -20.31
CA ALA A 35 22.54 26.98 -20.20
C ALA A 35 23.45 26.52 -21.35
N LEU A 36 23.32 25.26 -21.78
CA LEU A 36 24.12 24.68 -22.88
C LEU A 36 23.62 25.09 -24.28
N ASN A 37 22.33 25.37 -24.43
CA ASN A 37 21.68 25.85 -25.65
C ASN A 37 22.04 25.08 -26.94
N SER A 38 22.22 23.76 -26.84
CA SER A 38 22.51 22.91 -28.00
C SER A 38 21.32 21.99 -28.31
N PRO A 39 21.08 21.62 -29.59
CA PRO A 39 20.00 20.71 -29.96
C PRO A 39 20.07 19.37 -29.20
N VAL A 40 21.28 18.87 -28.94
CA VAL A 40 21.52 17.64 -28.17
C VAL A 40 21.13 17.82 -26.70
N ALA A 41 21.49 18.94 -26.09
CA ALA A 41 21.14 19.22 -24.69
C ALA A 41 19.63 19.38 -24.49
N ILE A 42 18.96 20.08 -25.42
CA ILE A 42 17.50 20.23 -25.44
C ILE A 42 16.81 18.87 -25.61
N GLY A 43 17.27 18.04 -26.54
CA GLY A 43 16.72 16.70 -26.75
C GLY A 43 16.87 15.81 -25.50
N THR A 44 18.04 15.87 -24.86
CA THR A 44 18.34 15.07 -23.67
C THR A 44 17.49 15.50 -22.46
N SER A 45 17.29 16.80 -22.24
CA SER A 45 16.45 17.27 -21.12
C SER A 45 15.00 16.82 -21.26
N ILE A 46 14.45 16.84 -22.47
CA ILE A 46 13.10 16.31 -22.74
C ILE A 46 13.02 14.81 -22.41
N MET A 47 14.05 14.03 -22.76
CA MET A 47 14.09 12.60 -22.42
C MET A 47 14.12 12.37 -20.91
N VAL A 48 14.93 13.13 -20.17
CA VAL A 48 15.01 13.06 -18.71
C VAL A 48 13.65 13.39 -18.10
N VAL A 49 13.03 14.49 -18.49
CA VAL A 49 11.70 14.90 -18.02
C VAL A 49 10.65 13.80 -18.25
N ARG A 50 10.60 13.24 -19.46
CA ARG A 50 9.68 12.13 -19.79
C ARG A 50 9.91 10.89 -18.92
N ALA A 51 11.16 10.57 -18.58
CA ALA A 51 11.46 9.45 -17.70
C ALA A 51 10.94 9.69 -16.28
N PHE A 52 11.09 10.90 -15.75
CA PHE A 52 10.58 11.27 -14.42
C PHE A 52 9.04 11.25 -14.36
N ILE A 53 8.36 11.74 -15.41
CA ILE A 53 6.89 11.66 -15.51
C ILE A 53 6.43 10.20 -15.45
N ARG A 54 7.00 9.32 -16.28
CA ARG A 54 6.63 7.90 -16.29
C ARG A 54 6.92 7.19 -14.97
N ALA A 55 8.04 7.51 -14.32
CA ALA A 55 8.34 6.96 -13.00
C ALA A 55 7.26 7.35 -11.96
N ARG A 56 6.76 8.59 -12.00
CA ARG A 56 5.70 9.06 -11.09
C ARG A 56 4.35 8.42 -11.40
N GLU A 57 4.03 8.22 -12.68
CA GLU A 57 2.80 7.51 -13.09
C GLU A 57 2.77 6.08 -12.54
N ILE A 58 3.87 5.34 -12.70
CA ILE A 58 4.00 3.96 -12.17
C ILE A 58 3.81 3.95 -10.64
N LEU A 59 4.46 4.87 -9.93
CA LEU A 59 4.31 4.98 -8.47
C LEU A 59 2.88 5.33 -8.05
N ALA A 60 2.19 6.18 -8.82
CA ALA A 60 0.82 6.60 -8.56
C ALA A 60 -0.17 5.45 -8.79
N GLU A 61 -0.02 4.68 -9.87
CA GLU A 61 -0.85 3.49 -10.14
C GLU A 61 -0.77 2.48 -8.99
N HIS A 62 0.43 2.21 -8.49
CA HIS A 62 0.61 1.30 -7.36
C HIS A 62 -0.02 1.81 -6.06
N LEU A 63 -0.04 3.13 -5.83
CA LEU A 63 -0.64 3.70 -4.64
C LEU A 63 -2.17 3.56 -4.65
N GLU A 64 -2.82 3.81 -5.79
CA GLU A 64 -4.26 3.64 -5.90
C GLU A 64 -4.65 2.16 -5.78
N LEU A 65 -3.91 1.28 -6.45
CA LEU A 65 -4.11 -0.17 -6.37
C LEU A 65 -3.94 -0.66 -4.93
N LYS A 66 -2.87 -0.24 -4.24
CA LYS A 66 -2.64 -0.56 -2.83
C LYS A 66 -3.81 -0.14 -1.96
N ARG A 67 -4.30 1.10 -2.10
CA ARG A 67 -5.47 1.58 -1.34
C ARG A 67 -6.73 0.75 -1.61
N ARG A 68 -6.95 0.32 -2.85
CA ARG A 68 -8.09 -0.56 -3.20
C ARG A 68 -7.93 -1.93 -2.54
N LEU A 69 -6.73 -2.49 -2.52
CA LEU A 69 -6.42 -3.76 -1.86
C LEU A 69 -6.61 -3.67 -0.34
N ASP A 70 -6.05 -2.64 0.31
CA ASP A 70 -6.20 -2.41 1.76
C ASP A 70 -7.69 -2.33 2.15
N ARG A 71 -8.52 -1.67 1.33
CA ARG A 71 -9.97 -1.61 1.56
C ARG A 71 -10.66 -2.96 1.41
N LEU A 72 -10.24 -3.77 0.44
CA LEU A 72 -10.77 -5.12 0.25
C LEU A 72 -10.37 -6.03 1.42
N GLU A 73 -9.11 -6.01 1.84
CA GLU A 73 -8.62 -6.74 3.01
C GLU A 73 -9.41 -6.39 4.26
N GLN A 74 -9.67 -5.09 4.52
CA GLN A 74 -10.50 -4.68 5.65
C GLN A 74 -11.96 -5.17 5.55
N ARG A 75 -12.56 -5.16 4.36
CA ARG A 75 -13.93 -5.66 4.17
C ARG A 75 -14.01 -7.16 4.43
N VAL A 76 -13.03 -7.90 3.93
CA VAL A 76 -12.93 -9.35 4.11
C VAL A 76 -12.72 -9.68 5.59
N ALA A 77 -11.76 -9.02 6.26
CA ALA A 77 -11.52 -9.20 7.68
C ALA A 77 -12.77 -8.92 8.53
N ARG A 78 -13.50 -7.83 8.24
CA ARG A 78 -14.77 -7.53 8.92
C ARG A 78 -15.84 -8.59 8.67
N GLY A 79 -15.97 -9.08 7.45
CA GLY A 79 -16.93 -10.13 7.11
C GLY A 79 -16.66 -11.44 7.87
N PHE A 80 -15.39 -11.85 7.99
CA PHE A 80 -15.02 -13.03 8.77
C PHE A 80 -15.26 -12.85 10.27
N LEU A 81 -14.91 -11.69 10.84
CA LEU A 81 -15.19 -11.38 12.25
C LEU A 81 -16.69 -11.46 12.58
N GLY A 82 -17.55 -10.87 11.73
CA GLY A 82 -19.00 -10.92 11.91
C GLY A 82 -19.57 -12.34 11.78
N CYS A 83 -19.12 -13.10 10.77
CA CYS A 83 -19.55 -14.50 10.61
C CYS A 83 -19.14 -15.39 11.78
N GLU A 84 -17.97 -15.16 12.40
CA GLU A 84 -17.56 -15.92 13.57
C GLU A 84 -18.52 -15.69 14.75
N GLU A 85 -18.93 -14.45 15.01
CA GLU A 85 -19.88 -14.12 16.09
C GLU A 85 -21.25 -14.80 15.87
N GLU A 86 -21.83 -14.67 14.67
CA GLU A 86 -23.11 -15.29 14.31
C GLU A 86 -23.05 -16.81 14.43
N LEU A 87 -21.94 -17.43 13.99
CA LEU A 87 -21.76 -18.87 14.06
C LEU A 87 -21.64 -19.37 15.52
N GLN A 88 -21.08 -18.57 16.42
CA GLN A 88 -21.00 -18.88 17.85
C GLN A 88 -22.39 -18.88 18.48
N GLU A 89 -23.24 -17.91 18.17
CA GLU A 89 -24.62 -17.85 18.67
C GLU A 89 -25.47 -19.02 18.17
N ILE A 90 -25.38 -19.34 16.88
CA ILE A 90 -26.06 -20.49 16.28
C ILE A 90 -25.60 -21.77 16.97
N ARG A 91 -24.28 -21.96 17.15
CA ARG A 91 -23.73 -23.14 17.81
C ARG A 91 -24.20 -23.27 19.25
N PHE A 92 -24.20 -22.17 20.01
CA PHE A 92 -24.68 -22.15 21.39
C PHE A 92 -26.15 -22.55 21.47
N THR A 93 -26.98 -22.04 20.56
CA THR A 93 -28.41 -22.36 20.48
C THR A 93 -28.63 -23.85 20.21
N ILE A 94 -27.91 -24.40 19.23
CA ILE A 94 -27.98 -25.83 18.90
C ILE A 94 -27.56 -26.68 20.11
N GLN A 95 -26.45 -26.33 20.78
CA GLN A 95 -26.01 -27.05 21.98
C GLN A 95 -27.06 -27.04 23.08
N LYS A 96 -27.66 -25.88 23.35
CA LYS A 96 -28.73 -25.73 24.35
C LYS A 96 -29.98 -26.56 24.02
N LEU A 97 -30.32 -26.70 22.74
CA LEU A 97 -31.43 -27.56 22.29
C LEU A 97 -31.10 -29.06 22.37
N MET A 98 -29.81 -29.41 22.27
CA MET A 98 -29.32 -30.78 22.41
C MET A 98 -29.07 -31.18 23.87
N GLU A 99 -29.18 -30.26 24.84
CA GLU A 99 -29.07 -30.58 26.26
C GLU A 99 -30.21 -31.52 26.67
N PRO A 100 -29.90 -32.74 27.17
CA PRO A 100 -30.93 -33.67 27.59
C PRO A 100 -31.71 -33.08 28.76
N ALA A 101 -33.04 -33.24 28.74
CA ALA A 101 -33.91 -32.77 29.82
C ALA A 101 -33.42 -33.28 31.18
N LYS A 102 -33.21 -32.36 32.12
CA LYS A 102 -32.81 -32.67 33.49
C LYS A 102 -33.81 -33.67 34.08
N PRO A 103 -33.39 -34.83 34.59
CA PRO A 103 -34.33 -35.82 35.12
C PRO A 103 -35.10 -35.18 36.27
N GLU A 104 -36.41 -35.03 36.11
CA GLU A 104 -37.27 -34.58 37.20
C GLU A 104 -37.18 -35.62 38.35
N PRO A 105 -37.13 -35.18 39.62
CA PRO A 105 -37.17 -36.10 40.74
C PRO A 105 -38.45 -36.92 40.66
N LYS A 106 -38.30 -38.22 40.35
CA LYS A 106 -39.44 -39.13 40.19
C LYS A 106 -40.25 -39.12 41.49
N ARG A 107 -41.48 -38.62 41.44
CA ARG A 107 -42.45 -38.85 42.51
C ARG A 107 -42.60 -40.37 42.66
N PRO A 108 -42.52 -40.93 43.88
CA PRO A 108 -42.76 -42.36 44.06
C PRO A 108 -44.18 -42.66 43.55
N LEU A 109 -44.26 -43.35 42.42
CA LEU A 109 -45.52 -43.84 41.87
C LEU A 109 -45.89 -45.10 42.64
N GLY A 110 -46.72 -44.93 43.66
CA GLY A 110 -47.27 -46.03 44.46
C GLY A 110 -48.25 -45.52 45.49
N PHE A 111 -49.25 -46.35 45.82
CA PHE A 111 -50.18 -46.07 46.91
C PHE A 111 -49.44 -46.26 48.24
N SER A 112 -49.20 -45.16 48.96
CA SER A 112 -48.86 -45.25 50.39
C SER A 112 -50.08 -45.85 51.11
N ARG A 113 -49.96 -47.09 51.58
CA ARG A 113 -50.97 -47.66 52.49
C ARG A 113 -50.95 -46.83 53.77
N GLY A 114 -52.03 -46.09 54.00
CA GLY A 114 -52.26 -45.37 55.24
C GLY A 114 -52.26 -46.32 56.44
N LYS A 115 -51.61 -45.89 57.50
CA LYS A 115 -51.85 -46.34 58.88
C LYS A 115 -52.30 -45.13 59.68
#